data_AF-A0A937A1X3-F1
#
_entry.id   AF-A0A937A1X3-F1
#
_cell.length_a   1.000
_cell.length_b   1.000
_cell.length_c   1.000
_cell.angle_alpha   90.00
_cell.angle_beta   90.00
_cell.angle_gamma   90.00
#
_symmetry.space_group_name_H-M   'P 1'
#
loop_
_entity.id
_entity.type
_entity.pdbx_description
1 polymer ?
#
loop_
_entity_poly.entity_id
_entity_poly.type
_entity_poly.pdbx_seq_one_letter_code
_entity_poly.pdbx_strand_id
1 'polypeptide(L)'
;MTGKTDGKPVNRARRAGPPDVEEPWLGSYWSLAVFIAAELAIGSIAVRLATPAPPPAVTASAASVPFPVQPVAGSRVPATPLEQVVQWAVAGDAGGRPFVVVDKPGAHVMAFDARGQLMQSVPALLGSAIGDDTVPGVGDKPLSQILPEERITPAGRFVAQMGENLTGEDVVWVDYDAAVSMHRIRKVKESERRFERLASDTVADNRISNGCINLPVAFYEQVLRPLVEAGPTVVYVLPEQRSLHEVFARHAGQASQPQAPQAEAPQAPRQPVL
;
A
#
# COMPACT_ATOMS: atom_id res chain seq x y z
N MET A 1 48.49 28.59 54.91
CA MET A 1 47.07 28.60 54.53
C MET A 1 46.92 29.36 53.22
N THR A 2 46.20 28.77 52.26
CA THR A 2 45.80 29.35 50.96
C THR A 2 44.73 30.44 51.15
N GLY A 3 44.49 31.40 50.25
CA GLY A 3 45.09 31.73 48.94
C GLY A 3 44.50 33.04 48.36
N LYS A 4 45.10 33.57 47.27
CA LYS A 4 44.74 34.81 46.52
C LYS A 4 43.95 34.46 45.22
N THR A 5 43.26 35.35 44.48
CA THR A 5 43.14 36.84 44.44
C THR A 5 41.77 37.27 43.87
N ASP A 6 41.40 38.55 44.00
CA ASP A 6 40.29 39.22 43.26
C ASP A 6 40.53 39.37 41.74
N GLY A 7 39.46 39.66 40.95
CA GLY A 7 39.61 40.28 39.62
C GLY A 7 38.49 40.03 38.56
N LYS A 8 37.64 41.04 38.31
CA LYS A 8 36.78 41.23 37.11
C LYS A 8 37.58 41.97 36.00
N PRO A 9 37.08 42.28 34.76
CA PRO A 9 35.83 41.90 34.06
C PRO A 9 35.97 41.54 32.54
N VAL A 10 34.83 41.19 31.90
CA VAL A 10 34.40 41.44 30.48
C VAL A 10 35.43 41.49 29.34
N ASN A 11 35.21 40.69 28.28
CA ASN A 11 35.36 41.21 26.91
C ASN A 11 34.42 40.57 25.86
N ARG A 12 34.08 41.34 24.82
CA ARG A 12 33.10 41.06 23.77
C ARG A 12 33.84 40.95 22.44
N ALA A 13 33.80 39.80 21.75
CA ALA A 13 34.50 39.62 20.48
C ALA A 13 33.54 39.31 19.32
N ARG A 14 33.54 40.18 18.30
CA ARG A 14 32.96 39.91 16.97
C ARG A 14 33.96 39.13 16.11
N ARG A 15 33.46 38.26 15.22
CA ARG A 15 34.00 37.77 13.93
C ARG A 15 33.20 36.52 13.53
N ALA A 16 32.97 36.17 12.27
CA ALA A 16 32.97 36.91 11.01
C ALA A 16 32.06 36.10 10.04
N GLY A 17 31.38 36.74 9.08
CA GLY A 17 30.64 36.02 8.05
C GLY A 17 31.57 35.38 7.01
N PRO A 18 31.18 34.28 6.35
CA PRO A 18 31.86 33.80 5.15
C PRO A 18 31.65 34.81 3.99
N PRO A 19 32.62 34.95 3.07
CA PRO A 19 32.55 35.92 1.98
C PRO A 19 31.64 35.47 0.83
N ASP A 20 31.19 36.46 0.06
CA ASP A 20 30.47 36.28 -1.21
C ASP A 20 31.32 35.53 -2.25
N VAL A 21 30.65 34.73 -3.09
CA VAL A 21 31.28 34.03 -4.22
C VAL A 21 30.74 34.63 -5.52
N GLU A 22 31.45 35.63 -6.05
CA GLU A 22 31.35 36.05 -7.45
C GLU A 22 32.49 35.42 -8.26
N GLU A 23 32.18 34.74 -9.35
CA GLU A 23 33.14 34.34 -10.41
C GLU A 23 32.44 34.46 -11.78
N PRO A 24 32.81 35.45 -12.62
CA PRO A 24 32.25 35.61 -13.95
C PRO A 24 33.24 35.19 -15.05
N TRP A 25 32.90 34.18 -15.85
CA TRP A 25 33.65 33.86 -17.07
C TRP A 25 32.74 33.72 -18.31
N LEU A 26 32.72 34.82 -19.09
CA LEU A 26 32.34 34.81 -20.50
C LEU A 26 33.42 34.07 -21.30
N GLY A 27 33.02 33.08 -22.11
CA GLY A 27 33.91 32.25 -22.91
C GLY A 27 33.29 31.82 -24.24
N SER A 28 33.11 32.76 -25.16
CA SER A 28 32.49 32.54 -26.47
C SER A 28 33.29 31.59 -27.37
N TYR A 29 32.64 30.58 -27.97
CA TYR A 29 33.21 29.83 -29.10
C TYR A 29 32.24 29.66 -30.29
N TRP A 30 32.55 30.44 -31.34
CA TRP A 30 32.48 30.17 -32.78
C TRP A 30 31.30 29.40 -33.41
N SER A 31 30.63 30.08 -34.34
CA SER A 31 29.73 29.51 -35.34
C SER A 31 30.45 28.69 -36.42
N LEU A 32 29.86 27.58 -36.87
CA LEU A 32 29.78 27.27 -38.30
C LEU A 32 28.61 26.31 -38.60
N ALA A 33 27.87 26.57 -39.66
CA ALA A 33 26.83 25.67 -40.17
C ALA A 33 27.34 24.88 -41.37
N VAL A 34 27.02 23.59 -41.45
CA VAL A 34 27.08 22.80 -42.69
C VAL A 34 25.86 21.87 -42.74
N PHE A 35 25.02 22.05 -43.75
CA PHE A 35 24.00 21.07 -44.12
C PHE A 35 24.65 19.98 -44.99
N ILE A 36 24.43 18.70 -44.65
CA ILE A 36 24.59 17.60 -45.59
C ILE A 36 23.30 16.77 -45.55
N ALA A 37 22.53 16.84 -46.64
CA ALA A 37 21.50 15.85 -46.93
C ALA A 37 22.17 14.64 -47.58
N ALA A 38 21.87 13.44 -47.10
CA ALA A 38 22.27 12.19 -47.71
C ALA A 38 21.07 11.25 -47.76
N GLU A 39 20.45 11.13 -48.93
CA GLU A 39 19.45 10.10 -49.18
C GLU A 39 20.13 8.74 -49.25
N LEU A 40 19.60 7.75 -48.52
CA LEU A 40 19.98 6.35 -48.66
C LEU A 40 18.73 5.53 -48.94
N ALA A 41 18.60 5.09 -50.19
CA ALA A 41 17.54 4.21 -50.62
C ALA A 41 17.69 2.82 -49.98
N ILE A 42 16.76 2.45 -49.11
CA ILE A 42 16.69 1.09 -48.54
C ILE A 42 15.83 0.23 -49.46
N GLY A 43 16.46 -0.73 -50.13
CA GLY A 43 15.79 -1.68 -51.01
C GLY A 43 14.83 -2.60 -50.23
N SER A 44 13.62 -2.76 -50.74
CA SER A 44 12.62 -3.67 -50.15
C SER A 44 12.96 -5.13 -50.46
N ILE A 45 13.51 -5.85 -49.47
CA ILE A 45 13.64 -7.31 -49.55
C ILE A 45 12.30 -7.95 -49.17
N ALA A 46 11.59 -8.49 -50.15
CA ALA A 46 10.35 -9.23 -49.94
C ALA A 46 10.64 -10.62 -49.34
N VAL A 47 10.74 -10.70 -48.01
CA VAL A 47 10.80 -11.99 -47.30
C VAL A 47 9.44 -12.68 -47.41
N ARG A 48 9.37 -13.76 -48.19
CA ARG A 48 8.20 -14.65 -48.20
C ARG A 48 8.17 -15.44 -46.90
N LEU A 49 7.36 -14.98 -45.94
CA LEU A 49 6.97 -15.79 -44.78
C LEU A 49 6.18 -17.01 -45.27
N ALA A 50 6.74 -18.20 -45.10
CA ALA A 50 6.00 -19.43 -45.28
C ALA A 50 4.96 -19.55 -44.15
N THR A 51 3.68 -19.61 -44.50
CA THR A 51 2.61 -19.84 -43.54
C THR A 51 2.73 -21.27 -42.97
N PRO A 52 2.96 -21.46 -41.65
CA PRO A 52 2.87 -22.78 -41.06
C PRO A 52 1.42 -23.28 -41.16
N ALA A 53 1.25 -24.56 -41.52
CA ALA A 53 -0.07 -25.18 -41.56
C ALA A 53 -0.69 -25.21 -40.15
N PRO A 54 -2.02 -25.02 -40.01
CA PRO A 54 -2.66 -25.13 -38.71
C PRO A 54 -2.55 -26.56 -38.18
N PRO A 55 -2.23 -26.76 -36.88
CA PRO A 55 -2.29 -28.09 -36.27
C PRO A 55 -3.73 -28.62 -36.29
N PRO A 56 -3.93 -29.95 -36.33
CA PRO A 56 -5.26 -30.53 -36.32
C PRO A 56 -6.02 -30.12 -35.06
N ALA A 57 -7.29 -29.75 -35.22
CA ALA A 57 -8.15 -29.35 -34.12
C ALA A 57 -8.35 -30.52 -33.15
N VAL A 58 -7.69 -30.46 -32.00
CA VAL A 58 -8.01 -31.32 -30.86
C VAL A 58 -9.35 -30.86 -30.29
N THR A 59 -10.42 -31.61 -30.61
CA THR A 59 -11.72 -31.48 -29.94
C THR A 59 -11.58 -31.89 -28.47
N ALA A 60 -11.12 -30.96 -27.65
CA ALA A 60 -11.22 -31.04 -26.20
C ALA A 60 -12.70 -30.96 -25.82
N SER A 61 -13.33 -32.14 -25.68
CA SER A 61 -14.69 -32.27 -25.15
C SER A 61 -14.67 -31.95 -23.65
N ALA A 62 -14.56 -30.67 -23.32
CA ALA A 62 -14.80 -30.16 -21.99
C ALA A 62 -16.31 -30.26 -21.70
N ALA A 63 -16.72 -31.35 -21.05
CA ALA A 63 -18.05 -31.50 -20.49
C ALA A 63 -18.26 -30.43 -19.41
N SER A 64 -18.72 -29.26 -19.84
CA SER A 64 -19.09 -28.15 -18.97
C SER A 64 -20.40 -28.54 -18.29
N VAL A 65 -20.30 -29.01 -17.05
CA VAL A 65 -21.47 -29.15 -16.18
C VAL A 65 -22.02 -27.73 -15.94
N PRO A 66 -23.22 -27.39 -16.43
CA PRO A 66 -23.75 -26.06 -16.21
C PRO A 66 -24.15 -25.94 -14.74
N PHE A 67 -23.37 -25.18 -13.97
CA PHE A 67 -23.88 -24.64 -12.71
C PHE A 67 -25.14 -23.81 -13.03
N PRO A 68 -26.29 -24.08 -12.40
CA PRO A 68 -27.52 -23.35 -12.70
C PRO A 68 -27.42 -21.94 -12.12
N VAL A 69 -26.87 -21.01 -12.90
CA VAL A 69 -26.89 -19.58 -12.61
C VAL A 69 -28.33 -19.09 -12.81
N GLN A 70 -29.16 -19.21 -11.77
CA GLN A 70 -30.49 -18.60 -11.78
C GLN A 70 -30.32 -17.06 -11.75
N PRO A 71 -30.83 -16.32 -12.73
CA PRO A 71 -30.79 -14.87 -12.68
C PRO A 71 -31.77 -14.39 -11.61
N VAL A 72 -31.24 -13.97 -10.46
CA VAL A 72 -32.04 -13.26 -9.45
C VAL A 72 -32.47 -11.92 -10.05
N ALA A 73 -33.76 -11.81 -10.38
CA ALA A 73 -34.34 -10.59 -10.92
C ALA A 73 -34.17 -9.45 -9.91
N GLY A 74 -33.39 -8.43 -10.27
CA GLY A 74 -33.02 -7.31 -9.39
C GLY A 74 -31.53 -7.21 -9.06
N SER A 75 -30.71 -8.21 -9.40
CA SER A 75 -29.25 -8.14 -9.24
C SER A 75 -28.62 -7.11 -10.17
N ARG A 76 -28.40 -5.89 -9.66
CA ARG A 76 -27.45 -4.95 -10.27
C ARG A 76 -26.06 -5.58 -10.24
N VAL A 77 -25.43 -5.74 -11.40
CA VAL A 77 -24.00 -6.10 -11.48
C VAL A 77 -23.20 -4.97 -10.81
N PRO A 78 -22.32 -5.27 -9.84
CA PRO A 78 -21.46 -4.27 -9.24
C PRO A 78 -20.64 -3.51 -10.29
N ALA A 79 -20.69 -2.18 -10.24
CA ALA A 79 -20.04 -1.31 -11.19
C ALA A 79 -18.57 -1.04 -10.84
N THR A 80 -18.16 -1.26 -9.58
CA THR A 80 -16.80 -0.97 -9.10
C THR A 80 -16.18 -2.17 -8.35
N PRO A 81 -14.85 -2.25 -8.25
CA PRO A 81 -14.17 -3.25 -7.42
C PRO A 81 -14.61 -3.23 -5.94
N LEU A 82 -14.85 -2.04 -5.40
CA LEU A 82 -15.38 -1.85 -4.05
C LEU A 82 -16.77 -2.49 -3.89
N GLU A 83 -17.70 -2.21 -4.82
CA GLU A 83 -19.05 -2.77 -4.79
C GLU A 83 -19.02 -4.32 -4.88
N GLN A 84 -18.09 -4.90 -5.65
CA GLN A 84 -17.91 -6.36 -5.73
C GLN A 84 -17.50 -6.96 -4.38
N VAL A 85 -16.49 -6.37 -3.74
CA VAL A 85 -15.97 -6.85 -2.44
C VAL A 85 -17.01 -6.66 -1.33
N VAL A 86 -17.72 -5.54 -1.29
CA VAL A 86 -18.83 -5.32 -0.35
C VAL A 86 -19.94 -6.37 -0.56
N GLN A 87 -20.30 -6.68 -1.81
CA GLN A 87 -21.28 -7.73 -2.09
C GLN A 87 -20.81 -9.11 -1.62
N TRP A 88 -19.54 -9.48 -1.85
CA TRP A 88 -18.98 -10.76 -1.41
C TRP A 88 -18.91 -10.89 0.13
N ALA A 89 -18.50 -9.82 0.81
CA ALA A 89 -18.47 -9.76 2.26
C ALA A 89 -19.85 -10.03 2.88
N VAL A 90 -20.88 -9.33 2.39
CA VAL A 90 -22.28 -9.46 2.84
C VAL A 90 -22.91 -10.80 2.42
N ALA A 91 -22.56 -11.34 1.25
CA ALA A 91 -23.06 -12.63 0.78
C ALA A 91 -22.59 -13.82 1.63
N GLY A 92 -21.54 -13.65 2.45
CA GLY A 92 -21.16 -14.63 3.47
C GLY A 92 -19.68 -14.63 3.84
N ASP A 93 -18.78 -14.03 3.04
CA ASP A 93 -17.34 -14.13 3.27
C ASP A 93 -16.88 -13.45 4.58
N ALA A 94 -17.53 -12.34 4.97
CA ALA A 94 -17.31 -11.73 6.29
C ALA A 94 -17.90 -12.55 7.45
N GLY A 95 -18.79 -13.52 7.15
CA GLY A 95 -19.47 -14.35 8.15
C GLY A 95 -20.57 -13.63 8.92
N GLY A 96 -21.24 -12.64 8.31
CA GLY A 96 -22.26 -11.82 8.97
C GLY A 96 -21.71 -10.87 10.04
N ARG A 97 -20.42 -10.52 9.95
CA ARG A 97 -19.73 -9.59 10.85
C ARG A 97 -19.41 -8.28 10.12
N PRO A 98 -19.22 -7.16 10.85
CA PRO A 98 -18.64 -5.96 10.27
C PRO A 98 -17.27 -6.22 9.63
N PHE A 99 -16.91 -5.38 8.66
CA PHE A 99 -15.69 -5.54 7.89
C PHE A 99 -15.13 -4.20 7.44
N VAL A 100 -13.88 -4.22 7.00
CA VAL A 100 -13.16 -3.03 6.53
C VAL A 100 -12.66 -3.28 5.11
N VAL A 101 -12.76 -2.27 4.25
CA VAL A 101 -12.16 -2.29 2.91
C VAL A 101 -11.11 -1.18 2.82
N VAL A 102 -9.90 -1.56 2.40
CA VAL A 102 -8.78 -0.67 2.11
C VAL A 102 -8.71 -0.53 0.59
N ASP A 103 -9.16 0.60 0.07
CA ASP A 103 -9.02 0.96 -1.33
C ASP A 103 -7.63 1.52 -1.58
N LYS A 104 -6.72 0.67 -2.08
CA LYS A 104 -5.35 1.09 -2.41
C LYS A 104 -5.33 2.12 -3.55
N PRO A 105 -5.95 1.87 -4.74
CA PRO A 105 -6.04 2.89 -5.79
C PRO A 105 -6.57 4.26 -5.33
N GLY A 106 -7.56 4.29 -4.42
CA GLY A 106 -8.11 5.53 -3.85
C GLY A 106 -7.39 6.08 -2.61
N ALA A 107 -6.41 5.35 -2.05
CA ALA A 107 -5.78 5.62 -0.75
C ALA A 107 -6.78 5.86 0.41
N HIS A 108 -7.87 5.09 0.44
CA HIS A 108 -8.95 5.23 1.41
C HIS A 108 -9.19 3.95 2.22
N VAL A 109 -9.74 4.12 3.42
CA VAL A 109 -10.24 3.03 4.27
C VAL A 109 -11.68 3.28 4.64
N MET A 110 -12.50 2.24 4.50
CA MET A 110 -13.94 2.27 4.74
C MET A 110 -14.33 1.15 5.70
N ALA A 111 -15.05 1.50 6.77
CA ALA A 111 -15.66 0.52 7.66
C ALA A 111 -17.13 0.31 7.28
N PHE A 112 -17.57 -0.94 7.25
CA PHE A 112 -18.92 -1.36 6.93
C PHE A 112 -19.51 -2.20 8.06
N ASP A 113 -20.81 -2.05 8.29
CA ASP A 113 -21.55 -2.93 9.19
C ASP A 113 -21.75 -4.34 8.57
N ALA A 114 -22.32 -5.26 9.35
CA ALA A 114 -22.62 -6.62 8.90
C ALA A 114 -23.60 -6.73 7.72
N ARG A 115 -24.27 -5.63 7.33
CA ARG A 115 -25.20 -5.53 6.19
C ARG A 115 -24.57 -4.84 4.98
N GLY A 116 -23.31 -4.41 5.08
CA GLY A 116 -22.62 -3.65 4.04
C GLY A 116 -23.01 -2.17 4.00
N GLN A 117 -23.63 -1.63 5.05
CA GLN A 117 -23.84 -0.18 5.16
C GLN A 117 -22.53 0.49 5.56
N LEU A 118 -22.13 1.52 4.79
CA LEU A 118 -20.93 2.31 5.10
C LEU A 118 -21.10 3.03 6.43
N MET A 119 -20.25 2.74 7.39
CA MET A 119 -20.20 3.41 8.70
C MET A 119 -19.39 4.70 8.60
N GLN A 120 -18.18 4.62 8.02
CA GLN A 120 -17.29 5.76 7.80
C GLN A 120 -16.29 5.46 6.69
N SER A 121 -15.93 6.48 5.91
CA SER A 121 -14.82 6.47 4.95
C SER A 121 -13.80 7.55 5.36
N VAL A 122 -12.50 7.24 5.24
CA VAL A 122 -11.40 8.17 5.53
C VAL A 122 -10.23 7.98 4.56
N PRO A 123 -9.43 9.03 4.29
CA PRO A 123 -8.13 8.84 3.66
C PRO A 123 -7.20 8.06 4.61
N ALA A 124 -6.20 7.40 4.03
CA ALA A 124 -5.13 6.72 4.76
C ALA A 124 -3.77 7.05 4.14
N LEU A 125 -2.68 6.80 4.87
CA LEU A 125 -1.35 6.67 4.25
C LEU A 125 -1.04 5.19 4.07
N LEU A 126 -0.55 4.82 2.90
CA LEU A 126 -0.24 3.45 2.49
C LEU A 126 1.25 3.30 2.20
N GLY A 127 1.67 2.07 1.90
CA GLY A 127 3.01 1.76 1.43
C GLY A 127 3.44 2.65 0.25
N SER A 128 4.68 3.10 0.24
CA SER A 128 5.19 3.99 -0.80
C SER A 128 5.35 3.31 -2.17
N ALA A 129 5.46 1.98 -2.20
CA ALA A 129 5.53 1.20 -3.43
C ALA A 129 4.12 0.82 -3.94
N ILE A 130 3.98 0.79 -5.27
CA ILE A 130 2.82 0.21 -5.95
C ILE A 130 3.10 -1.27 -6.19
N GLY A 131 2.25 -2.15 -5.66
CA GLY A 131 2.44 -3.60 -5.73
C GLY A 131 1.42 -4.35 -4.87
N ASP A 132 1.07 -5.58 -5.22
CA ASP A 132 0.00 -6.33 -4.53
C ASP A 132 0.48 -7.45 -3.61
N ASP A 133 1.73 -7.90 -3.73
CA ASP A 133 2.27 -9.04 -2.96
C ASP A 133 3.22 -8.61 -1.84
N THR A 134 3.15 -9.33 -0.72
CA THR A 134 4.17 -9.27 0.36
C THR A 134 5.50 -9.80 -0.16
N VAL A 135 6.58 -9.04 0.03
CA VAL A 135 7.95 -9.51 -0.27
C VAL A 135 8.40 -10.49 0.82
N PRO A 136 8.90 -11.71 0.49
CA PRO A 136 9.27 -12.71 1.48
C PRO A 136 10.27 -12.19 2.54
N GLY A 137 9.93 -12.39 3.82
CA GLY A 137 10.76 -11.99 4.96
C GLY A 137 10.80 -10.49 5.25
N VAL A 138 10.00 -9.64 4.58
CA VAL A 138 10.00 -8.19 4.81
C VAL A 138 9.65 -7.81 6.26
N GLY A 139 8.74 -8.56 6.91
CA GLY A 139 8.31 -8.30 8.29
C GLY A 139 9.37 -8.60 9.36
N ASP A 140 10.43 -9.33 9.02
CA ASP A 140 11.56 -9.60 9.91
C ASP A 140 12.75 -8.63 9.67
N LYS A 141 12.65 -7.73 8.67
CA LYS A 141 13.70 -6.74 8.38
C LYS A 141 13.62 -5.53 9.32
N PRO A 142 14.77 -4.99 9.77
CA PRO A 142 14.81 -3.65 10.35
C PRO A 142 14.29 -2.61 9.35
N LEU A 143 13.52 -1.62 9.80
CA LEU A 143 12.91 -0.59 8.94
C LEU A 143 13.91 0.15 8.02
N SER A 144 15.16 0.29 8.45
CA SER A 144 16.24 0.92 7.67
C SER A 144 16.74 0.06 6.49
N GLN A 145 16.37 -1.22 6.45
CA GLN A 145 16.78 -2.21 5.45
C GLN A 145 15.64 -2.61 4.49
N ILE A 146 14.43 -2.06 4.67
CA ILE A 146 13.29 -2.26 3.76
C ILE A 146 13.49 -1.37 2.54
N LEU A 147 13.75 -2.01 1.39
CA LEU A 147 14.07 -1.33 0.14
C LEU A 147 12.84 -0.54 -0.37
N PRO A 148 13.01 0.56 -1.11
CA PRO A 148 11.90 1.39 -1.59
C PRO A 148 10.77 0.61 -2.28
N GLU A 149 11.12 -0.40 -3.07
CA GLU A 149 10.23 -1.30 -3.82
C GLU A 149 9.52 -2.35 -2.97
N GLU A 150 10.03 -2.65 -1.76
CA GLU A 150 9.42 -3.61 -0.82
C GLU A 150 8.32 -2.98 0.03
N ARG A 151 8.11 -1.67 -0.11
CA ARG A 151 7.25 -0.84 0.75
C ARG A 151 5.79 -0.93 0.36
N ILE A 152 5.28 -2.15 0.32
CA ILE A 152 3.97 -2.51 -0.25
C ILE A 152 2.96 -2.67 0.89
N THR A 153 1.75 -2.12 0.70
CA THR A 153 0.57 -2.60 1.42
C THR A 153 -0.02 -3.78 0.63
N PRO A 154 0.05 -5.02 1.12
CA PRO A 154 -0.33 -6.21 0.35
C PRO A 154 -1.85 -6.27 0.12
N ALA A 155 -2.26 -6.69 -1.07
CA ALA A 155 -3.66 -6.90 -1.42
C ALA A 155 -4.11 -8.31 -1.01
N GLY A 156 -5.34 -8.44 -0.50
CA GLY A 156 -5.81 -9.72 0.01
C GLY A 156 -6.99 -9.63 0.97
N ARG A 157 -7.32 -10.78 1.56
CA ARG A 157 -8.33 -10.95 2.61
C ARG A 157 -7.60 -11.35 3.89
N PHE A 158 -7.81 -10.58 4.94
CA PHE A 158 -7.13 -10.74 6.23
C PHE A 158 -8.15 -10.79 7.36
N VAL A 159 -7.82 -11.49 8.45
CA VAL A 159 -8.60 -11.42 9.70
C VAL A 159 -7.83 -10.50 10.64
N ALA A 160 -8.38 -9.32 10.91
CA ALA A 160 -7.75 -8.34 11.78
C ALA A 160 -7.75 -8.79 13.25
N GLN A 161 -6.68 -8.46 13.94
CA GLN A 161 -6.50 -8.77 15.37
C GLN A 161 -5.91 -7.55 16.09
N MET A 162 -6.36 -7.28 17.32
CA MET A 162 -5.67 -6.35 18.20
C MET A 162 -4.32 -6.94 18.64
N GLY A 163 -3.32 -6.07 18.81
CA GLY A 163 -2.06 -6.43 19.44
C GLY A 163 -1.23 -5.19 19.73
N GLU A 164 0.01 -5.37 20.18
CA GLU A 164 0.94 -4.28 20.50
C GLU A 164 2.15 -4.29 19.56
N ASN A 165 2.69 -3.10 19.29
CA ASN A 165 3.99 -2.95 18.63
C ASN A 165 5.15 -3.01 19.64
N LEU A 166 6.40 -3.04 19.16
CA LEU A 166 7.60 -3.02 20.03
C LEU A 166 7.70 -1.81 20.99
N THR A 167 6.89 -0.76 20.81
CA THR A 167 6.84 0.40 21.72
C THR A 167 5.69 0.33 22.74
N GLY A 168 4.92 -0.77 22.77
CA GLY A 168 3.77 -0.95 23.67
C GLY A 168 2.54 -0.12 23.28
N GLU A 169 2.46 0.36 22.04
CA GLU A 169 1.23 0.98 21.53
C GLU A 169 0.35 -0.08 20.86
N ASP A 170 -0.96 0.00 21.09
CA ASP A 170 -1.93 -0.85 20.43
C ASP A 170 -2.01 -0.55 18.92
N VAL A 171 -2.09 -1.63 18.14
CA VAL A 171 -2.24 -1.64 16.68
C VAL A 171 -3.26 -2.71 16.28
N VAL A 172 -3.81 -2.58 15.07
CA VAL A 172 -4.60 -3.64 14.45
C VAL A 172 -3.72 -4.37 13.44
N TRP A 173 -3.31 -5.59 13.71
CA TRP A 173 -2.57 -6.42 12.77
C TRP A 173 -3.46 -6.84 11.60
N VAL A 174 -2.91 -6.79 10.38
CA VAL A 174 -3.60 -7.22 9.14
C VAL A 174 -2.85 -8.40 8.53
N ASP A 175 -1.56 -8.21 8.23
CA ASP A 175 -0.66 -9.29 7.84
C ASP A 175 0.48 -9.36 8.87
N TYR A 176 0.39 -10.35 9.77
CA TYR A 176 1.34 -10.50 10.86
C TYR A 176 2.75 -10.94 10.39
N ASP A 177 2.82 -11.65 9.27
CA ASP A 177 4.09 -12.15 8.72
C ASP A 177 4.79 -11.11 7.85
N ALA A 178 4.02 -10.24 7.18
CA ALA A 178 4.55 -9.00 6.60
C ALA A 178 4.85 -7.91 7.66
N ALA A 179 4.43 -8.11 8.92
CA ALA A 179 4.37 -7.10 9.96
C ALA A 179 3.66 -5.80 9.53
N VAL A 180 2.58 -5.95 8.76
CA VAL A 180 1.70 -4.86 8.31
C VAL A 180 0.51 -4.73 9.27
N SER A 181 0.33 -3.50 9.76
CA SER A 181 -0.76 -3.14 10.67
C SER A 181 -1.50 -1.89 10.20
N MET A 182 -2.74 -1.75 10.65
CA MET A 182 -3.49 -0.50 10.67
C MET A 182 -3.22 0.19 12.02
N HIS A 183 -2.80 1.45 11.97
CA HIS A 183 -2.51 2.20 13.18
C HIS A 183 -2.77 3.71 13.00
N ARG A 184 -2.83 4.42 14.13
CA ARG A 184 -2.93 5.88 14.17
C ARG A 184 -1.81 6.53 13.37
N ILE A 185 -2.10 7.59 12.63
CA ILE A 185 -1.08 8.47 12.07
C ILE A 185 -0.24 9.09 13.19
N ARG A 186 1.08 9.15 12.98
CA ARG A 186 2.06 9.66 13.94
C ARG A 186 3.03 10.63 13.28
N LYS A 187 3.59 11.54 14.07
CA LYS A 187 4.68 12.42 13.65
C LYS A 187 6.02 11.67 13.79
N VAL A 188 6.44 10.98 12.74
CA VAL A 188 7.70 10.20 12.72
C VAL A 188 8.90 11.12 12.44
N LYS A 189 8.83 11.92 11.37
CA LYS A 189 9.79 12.99 11.06
C LYS A 189 9.04 14.20 10.49
N GLU A 190 9.50 15.41 10.78
CA GLU A 190 8.91 16.64 10.24
C GLU A 190 8.91 16.65 8.70
N SER A 191 10.01 16.23 8.09
CA SER A 191 10.20 16.21 6.64
C SER A 191 9.27 15.24 5.90
N GLU A 192 8.66 14.27 6.59
CA GLU A 192 7.71 13.34 5.98
C GLU A 192 6.34 13.99 5.77
N ARG A 193 5.99 15.04 6.54
CA ARG A 193 4.73 15.79 6.42
C ARG A 193 3.48 14.89 6.40
N ARG A 194 3.46 13.86 7.26
CA ARG A 194 2.43 12.81 7.22
C ARG A 194 1.01 13.36 7.39
N PHE A 195 0.80 14.37 8.24
CA PHE A 195 -0.54 14.94 8.50
C PHE A 195 -1.05 15.75 7.30
N GLU A 196 -0.17 16.50 6.65
CA GLU A 196 -0.46 17.25 5.43
C GLU A 196 -0.73 16.31 4.26
N ARG A 197 0.04 15.21 4.14
CA ARG A 197 -0.20 14.14 3.16
C ARG A 197 -1.56 13.48 3.36
N LEU A 198 -1.93 13.16 4.60
CA LEU A 198 -3.21 12.53 4.93
C LEU A 198 -4.40 13.44 4.63
N ALA A 199 -4.20 14.76 4.67
CA ALA A 199 -5.19 15.79 4.35
C ALA A 199 -5.14 16.24 2.87
N SER A 200 -4.29 15.64 2.03
CA SER A 200 -4.23 15.92 0.59
C SER A 200 -5.26 15.07 -0.17
N ASP A 201 -5.86 15.66 -1.20
CA ASP A 201 -6.73 14.93 -2.14
C ASP A 201 -5.92 14.08 -3.15
N THR A 202 -4.58 14.18 -3.14
CA THR A 202 -3.71 13.54 -4.13
C THR A 202 -3.21 12.19 -3.63
N VAL A 203 -3.71 11.08 -4.20
CA VAL A 203 -3.30 9.69 -3.85
C VAL A 203 -1.78 9.48 -3.78
N ALA A 204 -0.98 10.18 -4.59
CA ALA A 204 0.48 10.10 -4.54
C ALA A 204 1.09 10.68 -3.24
N ASP A 205 0.48 11.69 -2.62
CA ASP A 205 0.89 12.20 -1.31
C ASP A 205 0.64 11.16 -0.21
N ASN A 206 -0.43 10.37 -0.34
CA ASN A 206 -0.78 9.30 0.58
C ASN A 206 0.17 8.08 0.54
N ARG A 207 1.12 8.01 -0.41
CA ARG A 207 2.09 6.91 -0.53
C ARG A 207 3.41 7.27 0.16
N ILE A 208 3.63 6.76 1.37
CA ILE A 208 4.78 7.17 2.20
C ILE A 208 5.25 6.17 3.28
N SER A 209 4.40 5.27 3.77
CA SER A 209 4.84 4.29 4.79
C SER A 209 5.72 3.20 4.16
N ASN A 210 6.37 2.39 4.98
CA ASN A 210 6.99 1.15 4.49
C ASN A 210 5.97 0.02 4.19
N GLY A 211 4.66 0.20 4.42
CA GLY A 211 3.63 -0.81 4.14
C GLY A 211 2.41 -0.75 5.06
N CYS A 212 2.58 -0.28 6.30
CA CYS A 212 1.48 -0.10 7.27
C CYS A 212 0.46 0.97 6.84
N ILE A 213 -0.79 0.77 7.27
CA ILE A 213 -1.92 1.63 6.91
C ILE A 213 -2.10 2.66 8.04
N ASN A 214 -1.71 3.92 7.79
CA ASN A 214 -1.79 4.99 8.79
C ASN A 214 -3.14 5.72 8.66
N LEU A 215 -3.87 5.85 9.77
CA LEU A 215 -5.26 6.31 9.80
C LEU A 215 -5.45 7.58 10.64
N PRO A 216 -6.46 8.41 10.36
CA PRO A 216 -6.86 9.48 11.29
C PRO A 216 -7.14 8.91 12.68
N VAL A 217 -6.63 9.58 13.72
CA VAL A 217 -6.76 9.12 15.12
C VAL A 217 -8.21 8.87 15.49
N ALA A 218 -9.13 9.77 15.12
CA ALA A 218 -10.56 9.61 15.40
C ALA A 218 -11.16 8.32 14.81
N PHE A 219 -10.84 7.98 13.55
CA PHE A 219 -11.33 6.75 12.91
C PHE A 219 -10.76 5.50 13.60
N TYR A 220 -9.47 5.53 13.96
CA TYR A 220 -8.85 4.43 14.69
C TYR A 220 -9.52 4.21 16.06
N GLU A 221 -9.65 5.27 16.86
CA GLU A 221 -10.17 5.24 18.24
C GLU A 221 -11.66 4.92 18.34
N GLN A 222 -12.47 5.46 17.41
CA GLN A 222 -13.94 5.47 17.53
C GLN A 222 -14.62 4.44 16.65
N VAL A 223 -13.94 3.94 15.61
CA VAL A 223 -14.48 2.94 14.68
C VAL A 223 -13.61 1.69 14.68
N LEU A 224 -12.36 1.77 14.23
CA LEU A 224 -11.57 0.56 13.94
C LEU A 224 -11.27 -0.28 15.18
N ARG A 225 -10.70 0.30 16.25
CA ARG A 225 -10.36 -0.45 17.46
C ARG A 225 -11.61 -1.09 18.09
N PRO A 226 -12.72 -0.35 18.36
CA PRO A 226 -13.95 -0.96 18.87
C PRO A 226 -14.51 -2.08 17.98
N LEU A 227 -14.35 -1.99 16.66
CA LEU A 227 -14.80 -3.03 15.73
C LEU A 227 -14.05 -4.36 15.93
N VAL A 228 -12.71 -4.27 16.03
CA VAL A 228 -11.83 -5.44 16.18
C VAL A 228 -11.86 -5.99 17.61
N GLU A 229 -12.01 -5.13 18.63
CA GLU A 229 -12.22 -5.53 20.03
C GLU A 229 -13.56 -6.27 20.23
N ALA A 230 -14.61 -5.88 19.51
CA ALA A 230 -15.92 -6.55 19.58
C ALA A 230 -15.92 -7.96 18.96
N GLY A 231 -14.96 -8.28 18.09
CA GLY A 231 -14.78 -9.63 17.55
C GLY A 231 -14.03 -9.69 16.21
N PRO A 232 -13.88 -10.89 15.64
CA PRO A 232 -13.11 -11.11 14.42
C PRO A 232 -13.63 -10.25 13.26
N THR A 233 -12.82 -9.29 12.82
CA THR A 233 -13.14 -8.36 11.73
C THR A 233 -12.36 -8.76 10.49
N VAL A 234 -13.03 -8.81 9.33
CA VAL A 234 -12.34 -9.08 8.06
C VAL A 234 -11.88 -7.77 7.43
N VAL A 235 -10.62 -7.72 6.99
CA VAL A 235 -10.05 -6.60 6.24
C VAL A 235 -9.78 -7.06 4.81
N TYR A 236 -10.43 -6.41 3.85
CA TYR A 236 -10.21 -6.61 2.42
C TYR A 236 -9.32 -5.48 1.89
N VAL A 237 -8.16 -5.81 1.34
CA VAL A 237 -7.29 -4.83 0.71
C VAL A 237 -7.40 -4.99 -0.81
N LEU A 238 -7.94 -3.96 -1.49
CA LEU A 238 -8.18 -3.98 -2.93
C LEU A 238 -6.85 -3.94 -3.70
N PRO A 239 -6.68 -4.73 -4.77
CA PRO A 239 -5.48 -4.70 -5.59
C PRO A 239 -5.36 -3.44 -6.46
N GLU A 240 -4.14 -3.18 -6.90
CA GLU A 240 -3.80 -2.06 -7.80
C GLU A 240 -2.98 -2.46 -9.03
N GLN A 241 -2.56 -3.73 -9.12
CA GLN A 241 -1.90 -4.32 -10.30
C GLN A 241 -2.63 -5.57 -10.82
N ARG A 242 -3.12 -6.42 -9.92
CA ARG A 242 -3.87 -7.64 -10.23
C ARG A 242 -5.38 -7.37 -10.32
N SER A 243 -6.09 -8.25 -11.01
CA SER A 243 -7.55 -8.26 -10.96
C SER A 243 -8.06 -8.69 -9.58
N LEU A 244 -9.28 -8.26 -9.21
CA LEU A 244 -9.96 -8.78 -8.03
C LEU A 244 -10.05 -10.30 -8.03
N HIS A 245 -10.26 -10.92 -9.19
CA HIS A 245 -10.37 -12.36 -9.31
C HIS A 245 -9.06 -13.06 -8.91
N GLU A 246 -7.90 -12.58 -9.36
CA GLU A 246 -6.59 -13.16 -8.99
C GLU A 246 -6.25 -13.02 -7.50
N VAL A 247 -6.80 -12.01 -6.81
CA VAL A 247 -6.60 -11.81 -5.37
C VAL A 247 -7.64 -12.56 -4.53
N PHE A 248 -8.91 -12.56 -4.93
CA PHE A 248 -10.01 -13.05 -4.10
C PHE A 248 -10.62 -14.40 -4.54
N ALA A 249 -10.47 -14.87 -5.78
CA ALA A 249 -11.03 -16.16 -6.20
C ALA A 249 -10.40 -17.37 -5.47
N ARG A 250 -9.12 -17.24 -5.06
CA ARG A 250 -8.45 -18.17 -4.14
C ARG A 250 -9.15 -18.30 -2.78
N HIS A 251 -9.82 -17.24 -2.31
CA HIS A 251 -10.60 -17.27 -1.07
C HIS A 251 -12.04 -17.80 -1.28
N ALA A 252 -12.64 -17.56 -2.45
CA ALA A 252 -13.96 -18.10 -2.80
C ALA A 252 -14.00 -19.65 -2.80
N GLY A 253 -12.88 -20.31 -3.11
CA GLY A 253 -12.73 -21.77 -2.97
C GLY A 253 -12.34 -22.25 -1.56
N GLN A 254 -11.96 -21.33 -0.66
CA GLN A 254 -11.49 -21.64 0.69
C GLN A 254 -12.57 -21.53 1.77
N ALA A 255 -13.85 -21.30 1.41
CA ALA A 255 -14.97 -21.42 2.35
C ALA A 255 -15.06 -22.80 3.06
N SER A 256 -14.34 -23.82 2.56
CA SER A 256 -14.25 -25.18 3.11
C SER A 256 -12.86 -25.59 3.59
N GLN A 257 -11.88 -24.68 3.63
CA GLN A 257 -10.59 -24.92 4.27
C GLN A 257 -10.32 -23.80 5.26
N PRO A 258 -9.97 -24.10 6.52
CA PRO A 258 -9.29 -23.11 7.33
C PRO A 258 -8.07 -22.64 6.53
N GLN A 259 -8.06 -21.37 6.13
CA GLN A 259 -6.82 -20.63 6.08
C GLN A 259 -6.15 -20.96 7.41
N ALA A 260 -4.99 -21.66 7.35
CA ALA A 260 -4.32 -22.18 8.55
C ALA A 260 -4.35 -21.05 9.58
N PRO A 261 -4.80 -21.30 10.82
CA PRO A 261 -4.96 -20.22 11.78
C PRO A 261 -3.69 -19.37 11.71
N GLN A 262 -3.84 -18.06 11.51
CA GLN A 262 -2.81 -17.17 12.03
C GLN A 262 -2.71 -17.60 13.49
N ALA A 263 -1.65 -18.36 13.78
CA ALA A 263 -1.58 -19.12 15.02
C ALA A 263 -1.80 -18.13 16.14
N GLU A 264 -2.61 -18.50 17.13
CA GLU A 264 -2.98 -17.69 18.30
C GLU A 264 -1.87 -16.69 18.59
N ALA A 265 -2.16 -15.40 18.33
CA ALA A 265 -1.17 -14.44 17.83
C ALA A 265 0.19 -14.59 18.52
N PRO A 266 1.33 -14.69 17.79
CA PRO A 266 2.62 -14.85 18.40
C PRO A 266 2.81 -13.82 19.52
N GLN A 267 2.87 -14.30 20.77
CA GLN A 267 2.76 -13.45 21.98
C GLN A 267 3.91 -12.43 22.11
N ALA A 268 4.93 -12.54 21.25
CA ALA A 268 6.01 -11.59 21.12
C ALA A 268 5.62 -10.46 20.14
N PRO A 269 5.55 -9.19 20.58
CA PRO A 269 5.23 -8.07 19.69
C PRO A 269 6.24 -7.96 18.55
N ARG A 270 5.76 -7.61 17.35
CA ARG A 270 6.59 -7.31 16.16
C ARG A 270 6.74 -5.81 15.94
N GLN A 271 7.76 -5.41 15.18
CA GLN A 271 7.88 -4.04 14.72
C GLN A 271 6.97 -3.84 13.50
N PRO A 272 5.94 -2.98 13.56
CA PRO A 272 5.16 -2.67 12.38
C PRO A 272 6.05 -1.95 11.36
N VAL A 273 5.83 -2.25 10.09
CA VAL A 273 6.57 -1.69 8.97
C VAL A 273 6.14 -0.22 8.70
N LEU A 274 6.71 0.72 9.47
CA LEU A 274 6.33 2.15 9.63
C LEU A 274 6.56 3.08 8.43
#